data_AF-A0A5K1A8B5-F1
#
_entry.id   AF-A0A5K1A8B5-F1
#
_cell.length_a   1.000
_cell.length_b   1.000
_cell.length_c   1.000
_cell.angle_alpha   90.00
_cell.angle_beta   90.00
_cell.angle_gamma   90.00
#
_symmetry.space_group_name_H-M   'P 1'
#
loop_
_entity.id
_entity.type
_entity.pdbx_description
1 polymer ?
#
loop_
_entity_poly.entity_id
_entity_poly.type
_entity_poly.pdbx_seq_one_letter_code
_entity_poly.pdbx_strand_id
1 'polypeptide(L)' 'NIQGFMWDEEKVNCELKNYMTKGFNHIKEMCKTHNCDLRMGAFTLGVNRVARATVLRGWEA' A
#
# COMPACT_ATOMS: atom_id res chain seq x y z
N ASN A 1 -1.46 -17.19 13.35
CA ASN A 1 -2.17 -15.92 13.08
C ASN A 1 -2.43 -15.24 14.43
N ILE A 2 -2.24 -13.92 14.53
CA ILE A 2 -2.34 -13.15 15.81
C ILE A 2 -3.70 -13.33 16.49
N GLN A 3 -4.75 -13.56 15.71
CA GLN A 3 -6.13 -13.63 16.18
C GLN A 3 -6.59 -15.01 16.68
N GLY A 4 -5.89 -16.09 16.34
CA GLY A 4 -6.32 -17.46 16.71
C GLY A 4 -7.64 -17.94 16.07
N PHE A 5 -8.29 -17.15 15.19
CA PHE A 5 -9.51 -17.52 14.47
C PHE A 5 -9.36 -17.37 12.95
N MET A 6 -10.14 -18.13 12.19
CA MET A 6 -10.20 -18.08 10.72
C MET A 6 -11.39 -17.22 10.26
N TRP A 7 -11.23 -16.56 9.13
CA TRP A 7 -12.30 -15.82 8.48
C TRP A 7 -13.04 -16.75 7.52
N ASP A 8 -14.33 -16.49 7.33
CA ASP A 8 -15.08 -17.05 6.21
C ASP A 8 -14.58 -16.46 4.88
N GLU A 9 -14.85 -17.18 3.79
CA GLU A 9 -14.39 -16.82 2.44
C GLU A 9 -14.93 -15.47 1.98
N GLU A 10 -16.20 -15.15 2.30
CA GLU A 10 -16.83 -13.90 1.91
C GLU A 10 -16.09 -12.70 2.52
N LYS A 11 -15.78 -12.78 3.82
CA LYS A 11 -15.00 -11.78 4.52
C LYS A 11 -13.60 -11.63 3.93
N VAL A 12 -12.92 -12.73 3.63
CA VAL A 12 -11.58 -12.70 2.99
C VAL A 12 -11.65 -11.96 1.65
N ASN A 13 -12.62 -12.30 0.80
CA ASN A 13 -12.78 -11.68 -0.51
C ASN A 13 -13.17 -10.20 -0.43
N CYS A 14 -14.03 -9.83 0.53
CA CYS A 14 -14.41 -8.45 0.78
C CYS A 14 -13.20 -7.59 1.19
N GLU A 15 -12.43 -8.07 2.17
CA GLU A 15 -11.22 -7.39 2.61
C GLU A 15 -10.18 -7.30 1.48
N LEU A 16 -9.94 -8.39 0.76
CA LEU A 16 -9.05 -8.40 -0.40
C LEU A 16 -9.42 -7.31 -1.41
N LYS A 17 -10.70 -7.24 -1.81
CA LYS A 17 -11.20 -6.22 -2.74
C LYS A 17 -10.99 -4.81 -2.22
N ASN A 18 -11.23 -4.58 -0.93
CA ASN A 18 -11.02 -3.29 -0.27
C ASN A 18 -9.55 -2.87 -0.31
N TYR A 19 -8.63 -3.77 0.04
CA TYR A 19 -7.18 -3.50 0.00
C TYR A 19 -6.69 -3.22 -1.41
N MET A 20 -7.10 -4.05 -2.38
CA MET A 20 -6.68 -3.91 -3.78
C MET A 20 -7.19 -2.61 -4.40
N THR A 21 -8.46 -2.25 -4.15
CA THR A 21 -9.05 -1.00 -4.67
C THR A 21 -8.35 0.23 -4.09
N LYS A 22 -8.11 0.24 -2.77
CA LYS A 22 -7.33 1.31 -2.12
C LYS A 22 -5.90 1.38 -2.66
N GLY A 23 -5.25 0.24 -2.85
CA GLY A 23 -3.91 0.15 -3.43
C GLY A 23 -3.83 0.78 -4.82
N PHE A 24 -4.75 0.41 -5.70
CA PHE A 24 -4.81 0.94 -7.06
C PHE A 24 -5.10 2.44 -7.10
N ASN A 25 -6.00 2.94 -6.24
CA ASN A 25 -6.30 4.37 -6.16
C ASN A 25 -5.06 5.20 -5.78
N HIS A 26 -4.26 4.74 -4.81
CA HIS A 26 -3.00 5.40 -4.47
C HIS A 26 -2.00 5.38 -5.63
N ILE A 27 -1.91 4.29 -6.41
CA ILE A 27 -1.05 4.23 -7.59
C ILE A 27 -1.48 5.28 -8.61
N LYS A 28 -2.79 5.38 -8.91
CA LYS A 28 -3.30 6.39 -9.84
C LYS A 28 -3.00 7.81 -9.38
N GLU A 29 -3.09 8.09 -8.08
CA GLU A 29 -2.72 9.38 -7.52
C GLU A 29 -1.23 9.68 -7.74
N MET A 30 -0.34 8.72 -7.45
CA MET A 30 1.10 8.87 -7.71
C MET A 30 1.42 9.10 -9.19
N CYS A 31 0.74 8.38 -10.09
CA CYS A 31 0.91 8.57 -11.54
C CYS A 31 0.54 9.98 -11.98
N LYS A 32 -0.55 10.54 -11.42
CA LYS A 32 -0.97 11.92 -11.70
C LYS A 32 0.03 12.93 -11.15
N THR A 33 0.47 12.75 -9.90
CA THR A 33 1.39 13.66 -9.22
C THR A 33 2.76 13.73 -9.91
N HIS A 34 3.25 12.60 -10.41
CA HIS A 34 4.58 12.49 -11.03
C HIS A 34 4.54 12.39 -12.56
N ASN A 35 3.37 12.50 -13.18
CA ASN A 35 3.14 12.34 -14.62
C ASN A 35 3.87 11.11 -15.21
N CYS A 36 3.65 9.95 -14.62
CA CYS A 36 4.34 8.71 -14.97
C CYS A 36 3.37 7.54 -15.22
N ASP A 37 3.89 6.45 -15.78
CA ASP A 37 3.10 5.24 -16.01
C ASP A 37 2.77 4.48 -14.72
N LEU A 38 1.84 3.52 -14.79
CA LEU A 38 1.37 2.74 -13.63
C LEU A 38 2.49 1.96 -12.94
N ARG A 39 3.48 1.48 -13.70
CA ARG A 39 4.60 0.72 -13.14
C ARG A 39 5.46 1.65 -12.29
N MET A 40 5.81 2.81 -12.83
CA MET A 40 6.59 3.81 -12.12
C MET A 40 5.83 4.35 -10.91
N GLY A 41 4.55 4.68 -11.05
CA GLY A 41 3.72 5.13 -9.94
C GLY A 41 3.63 4.12 -8.79
N ALA A 42 3.59 2.82 -9.09
CA ALA A 42 3.64 1.76 -8.09
C ALA A 42 4.98 1.70 -7.35
N PHE A 43 6.10 1.81 -8.08
CA PHE A 43 7.43 1.89 -7.47
C PHE A 43 7.58 3.13 -6.60
N THR A 44 7.18 4.31 -7.11
CA THR A 44 7.25 5.56 -6.36
C THR A 44 6.42 5.49 -5.08
N LEU A 45 5.22 4.91 -5.13
CA LEU A 45 4.38 4.71 -3.93
C LEU A 45 5.09 3.84 -2.88
N GLY A 46 5.67 2.72 -3.31
CA GLY A 46 6.37 1.78 -2.43
C GLY A 46 7.58 2.41 -1.76
N VAL A 47 8.46 3.03 -2.55
CA VAL A 47 9.66 3.71 -2.05
C VAL A 47 9.30 4.86 -1.12
N ASN A 48 8.30 5.67 -1.48
CA ASN A 48 7.87 6.80 -0.65
C ASN A 48 7.36 6.35 0.73
N ARG A 49 6.58 5.26 0.80
CA ARG A 49 6.08 4.72 2.08
C ARG A 49 7.22 4.26 2.99
N VAL A 50 8.19 3.52 2.45
CA VAL A 50 9.34 3.04 3.23
C VAL A 50 10.21 4.21 3.67
N ALA A 51 10.55 5.11 2.75
CA ALA A 51 11.37 6.29 3.06
C ALA A 51 10.74 7.14 4.17
N ARG A 52 9.42 7.40 4.11
CA ARG A 52 8.70 8.13 5.15
C ARG A 52 8.74 7.42 6.50
N ALA A 53 8.52 6.11 6.53
CA ALA A 53 8.58 5.32 7.75
C ALA A 53 9.99 5.32 8.38
N THR A 54 11.04 5.24 7.55
CA THR A 54 12.43 5.33 7.98
C THR A 54 12.74 6.70 8.58
N VAL A 55 12.38 7.78 7.90
CA VAL A 55 12.59 9.15 8.41
C VAL A 55 11.84 9.39 9.72
N LEU A 56 10.60 8.90 9.83
CA LEU A 56 9.78 9.09 11.04
C LEU A 56 10.35 8.32 12.25
N ARG A 57 10.91 7.13 12.05
CA ARG A 57 11.58 6.38 13.12
C ARG A 57 12.91 7.00 13.52
N GLY A 58 13.53 7.74 12.61
CA GLY A 58 14.83 8.37 12.82
C GLY A 58 15.99 7.39 12.67
N TRP A 59 17.19 7.94 12.82
CA TRP A 59 18.45 7.20 12.87
C TRP A 59 19.07 7.46 14.24
N GLU A 60 18.66 6.68 15.25
CA GLU A 60 19.47 6.55 16.46
C GLU A 60 20.70 5.70 16.11
N ALA A 61 21.88 6.24 16.38
CA ALA A 61 23.16 5.53 16.28
C ALA A 61 23.48 4.85 17.61
#